data_AF-A0A832CIN7-F1
#
_entry.id   AF-A0A832CIN7-F1
#
_cell.length_a   1.000
_cell.length_b   1.000
_cell.length_c   1.000
_cell.angle_alpha   90.00
_cell.angle_beta   90.00
_cell.angle_gamma   90.00
#
_symmetry.space_group_name_H-M   'P 1'
#
loop_
_entity.id
_entity.type
_entity.pdbx_description
1 polymer ?
#
loop_
_entity_poly.entity_id
_entity_poly.type
_entity_poly.pdbx_seq_one_letter_code
_entity_poly.pdbx_strand_id
1 'polypeptide(L)'
;MNKLTIWTIGHSNRSINVFLDLLRENEIQVLVDVRSFPTSKIEHFKREQMEKWLPEHGIEYVWLGKELGGYRKGGYKRHMRTKLFREGIKKLLEIASQKRTCIMCMEPNPK
;
A
#
# COMPACT_ATOMS: atom_id res chain seq x y z
N MET A 1 -26.19 0.79 -3.28
CA MET A 1 -24.88 0.16 -2.96
C MET A 1 -23.88 1.28 -2.76
N ASN A 2 -23.29 1.42 -1.55
CA ASN A 2 -22.19 2.35 -1.36
C ASN A 2 -20.99 1.91 -2.21
N LYS A 3 -20.41 2.84 -2.97
CA LYS A 3 -19.22 2.60 -3.77
C LYS A 3 -18.02 2.46 -2.82
N LEU A 4 -17.35 1.32 -2.85
CA LEU A 4 -16.07 1.16 -2.15
C LEU A 4 -15.03 2.08 -2.79
N THR A 5 -14.32 2.86 -1.99
CA THR A 5 -13.29 3.80 -2.46
C THR A 5 -11.95 3.37 -1.88
N ILE A 6 -10.92 3.35 -2.73
CA ILE A 6 -9.54 3.05 -2.35
C ILE A 6 -8.67 4.15 -2.92
N TRP A 7 -7.80 4.71 -2.09
CA TRP A 7 -6.86 5.75 -2.46
C TRP A 7 -5.54 5.13 -2.90
N THR A 8 -4.71 5.91 -3.60
CA THR A 8 -3.37 5.50 -3.95
C THR A 8 -2.36 6.57 -3.56
N ILE A 9 -1.16 6.16 -3.19
CA ILE A 9 -0.07 7.07 -2.86
C ILE A 9 1.27 6.50 -3.35
N GLY A 10 2.13 7.38 -3.84
CA GLY A 10 3.55 7.10 -4.07
C GLY A 10 4.40 7.82 -3.03
N HIS A 11 5.48 7.20 -2.55
CA HIS A 11 6.31 7.82 -1.52
C HIS A 11 7.33 8.83 -2.07
N SER A 12 7.86 8.62 -3.28
CA SER A 12 8.92 9.47 -3.88
C SER A 12 10.05 9.73 -2.86
N ASN A 13 10.57 10.97 -2.80
CA ASN A 13 11.51 11.47 -1.82
C ASN A 13 10.90 12.38 -0.74
N ARG A 14 9.59 12.23 -0.46
CA ARG A 14 8.88 13.04 0.53
C ARG A 14 9.42 12.80 1.95
N SER A 15 9.41 13.83 2.79
CA SER A 15 9.60 13.68 4.23
C SER A 15 8.42 12.95 4.88
N ILE A 16 8.60 12.44 6.10
CA ILE A 16 7.53 11.81 6.88
C ILE A 16 6.33 12.76 7.04
N ASN A 17 6.57 14.03 7.40
CA ASN A 17 5.50 15.00 7.64
C ASN A 17 4.64 15.23 6.39
N VAL A 18 5.27 15.50 5.24
CA VAL A 18 4.53 15.71 3.98
C VAL A 18 3.74 14.45 3.59
N PHE A 19 4.29 13.26 3.84
CA PHE A 19 3.59 12.02 3.55
C PHE A 19 2.39 11.80 4.50
N LEU A 20 2.56 12.09 5.79
CA LEU A 20 1.47 12.04 6.78
C LEU A 20 0.36 13.04 6.47
N ASP A 21 0.71 14.26 6.06
CA ASP A 21 -0.27 15.30 5.75
C ASP A 21 -1.18 14.86 4.59
N LEU A 22 -0.61 14.26 3.52
CA LEU A 22 -1.40 13.70 2.42
C LEU A 22 -2.36 12.58 2.86
N LEU A 23 -1.92 11.73 3.79
CA LEU A 23 -2.77 10.67 4.34
C LEU A 23 -3.88 11.25 5.22
N ARG A 24 -3.58 12.27 6.03
CA ARG A 24 -4.53 12.93 6.94
C ARG A 24 -5.57 13.76 6.20
N GLU A 25 -5.16 14.50 5.18
CA GLU A 25 -6.07 15.26 4.30
C GLU A 25 -7.14 14.38 3.66
N ASN A 26 -6.79 13.11 3.41
CA ASN A 26 -7.70 12.11 2.86
C ASN A 26 -8.32 11.21 3.94
N GLU A 27 -8.10 11.49 5.22
CA GLU A 27 -8.61 10.73 6.37
C GLU A 27 -8.24 9.23 6.33
N ILE A 28 -7.07 8.89 5.79
CA ILE A 28 -6.62 7.52 5.64
C ILE A 28 -6.35 6.91 7.01
N GLN A 29 -6.94 5.73 7.25
CA GLN A 29 -6.79 4.96 8.48
C GLN A 29 -5.85 3.76 8.29
N VAL A 30 -5.74 3.23 7.07
CA VAL A 30 -4.88 2.08 6.75
C VAL A 30 -4.09 2.36 5.48
N LEU A 31 -2.77 2.16 5.55
CA LEU A 31 -1.89 2.12 4.39
C LEU A 31 -1.53 0.67 4.06
N VAL A 32 -1.96 0.22 2.89
CA VAL A 32 -1.65 -1.10 2.33
C VAL A 32 -0.46 -0.96 1.39
N ASP A 33 0.69 -1.47 1.80
CA ASP A 33 1.90 -1.52 0.98
C ASP A 33 1.88 -2.76 0.07
N VAL A 34 1.75 -2.55 -1.25
CA VAL A 34 1.78 -3.62 -2.26
C VAL A 34 3.14 -3.79 -2.93
N ARG A 35 4.20 -3.10 -2.48
CA ARG A 35 5.55 -3.26 -3.02
C ARG A 35 6.03 -4.70 -2.81
N SER A 36 6.41 -5.38 -3.90
CA SER A 36 6.97 -6.74 -3.84
C SER A 36 8.15 -6.82 -2.88
N PHE A 37 9.00 -5.79 -2.89
CA PHE A 37 10.11 -5.61 -1.97
C PHE A 37 9.94 -4.24 -1.32
N PRO A 38 9.47 -4.18 -0.07
CA PRO A 38 9.17 -2.91 0.60
C PRO A 38 10.46 -2.30 1.19
N THR A 39 11.49 -2.17 0.35
CA THR A 39 12.77 -1.53 0.64
C THR A 39 12.83 -0.15 -0.02
N SER A 40 13.69 0.73 0.48
CA SER A 40 13.86 2.09 -0.03
C SER A 40 15.27 2.60 0.26
N LYS A 41 15.76 3.52 -0.57
CA LYS A 41 16.96 4.34 -0.26
C LYS A 41 16.70 5.37 0.84
N ILE A 42 15.43 5.64 1.11
CA ILE A 42 14.99 6.58 2.13
C ILE A 42 14.54 5.76 3.32
N GLU A 43 15.26 5.90 4.43
CA GLU A 43 15.14 5.04 5.61
C GLU A 43 13.70 4.91 6.10
N HIS A 44 12.96 6.02 6.22
CA HIS A 44 11.59 5.99 6.73
C HIS A 44 10.56 5.30 5.83
N PHE A 45 10.91 4.99 4.57
CA PHE A 45 10.05 4.20 3.67
C PHE A 45 10.45 2.73 3.56
N LYS A 46 11.41 2.27 4.38
CA LYS A 46 11.63 0.84 4.60
C LYS A 46 10.49 0.27 5.43
N ARG A 47 10.06 -0.95 5.13
CA ARG A 47 8.97 -1.63 5.84
C ARG A 47 9.13 -1.59 7.35
N GLU A 48 10.33 -1.88 7.86
CA GLU A 48 10.60 -1.99 9.29
C GLU A 48 10.46 -0.64 10.01
N GLN A 49 10.60 0.47 9.28
CA GLN A 49 10.33 1.81 9.80
C GLN A 49 8.84 2.12 9.72
N MET A 50 8.21 1.86 8.57
CA MET A 50 6.78 2.12 8.35
C MET A 50 5.88 1.33 9.32
N GLU A 51 6.25 0.10 9.67
CA GLU A 51 5.57 -0.71 10.68
C GLU A 51 5.60 -0.06 12.09
N LYS A 52 6.49 0.90 12.33
CA LYS A 52 6.62 1.61 13.61
C LYS A 52 5.94 2.98 13.56
N TRP A 53 6.39 3.84 12.65
CA TRP A 53 5.99 5.24 12.71
C TRP A 53 4.56 5.46 12.19
N LEU A 54 4.00 4.64 11.29
CA LEU A 54 2.62 4.83 10.87
C LEU A 54 1.63 4.59 12.04
N PRO A 55 1.72 3.47 12.79
CA PRO A 55 0.86 3.26 13.95
C PRO A 55 1.00 4.33 15.04
N GLU A 56 2.21 4.86 15.26
CA GLU A 56 2.44 5.98 16.19
C GLU A 56 1.64 7.25 15.82
N HIS A 57 1.25 7.37 14.54
CA HIS A 57 0.44 8.48 14.03
C HIS A 57 -1.01 8.08 13.72
N GLY A 58 -1.47 6.94 14.25
CA GLY A 58 -2.85 6.47 14.13
C GLY A 58 -3.20 5.85 12.78
N ILE A 59 -2.20 5.47 11.98
CA ILE A 59 -2.39 4.85 10.66
C ILE A 59 -1.89 3.42 10.72
N GLU A 60 -2.76 2.46 10.45
CA GLU A 60 -2.36 1.05 10.38
C GLU A 60 -1.53 0.79 9.12
N TYR A 61 -0.53 -0.07 9.25
CA TYR A 61 0.30 -0.51 8.14
C TYR A 61 0.06 -1.99 7.86
N VAL A 62 -0.28 -2.32 6.62
CA VAL A 62 -0.49 -3.70 6.15
C VAL A 62 0.35 -3.95 4.92
N TRP A 63 1.25 -4.92 4.96
CA TRP A 63 2.01 -5.31 3.78
C TRP A 63 1.34 -6.46 3.03
N LEU A 64 0.90 -6.20 1.79
CA LEU A 64 0.34 -7.19 0.86
C LEU A 64 1.21 -7.40 -0.38
N GLY A 65 2.51 -7.04 -0.33
CA GLY A 65 3.43 -7.21 -1.46
C GLY A 65 3.64 -8.66 -1.90
N LYS A 66 3.44 -9.64 -0.99
CA LYS A 66 3.46 -11.07 -1.32
C LYS A 66 2.31 -11.46 -2.26
N GLU A 67 1.11 -10.94 -2.03
CA GLU A 67 -0.06 -11.25 -2.82
C GLU A 67 -0.24 -10.33 -4.03
N LEU A 68 0.01 -9.04 -3.86
CA LEU A 68 -0.35 -7.99 -4.83
C LEU A 68 0.85 -7.35 -5.55
N GLY A 69 2.08 -7.69 -5.17
CA GLY A 69 3.27 -7.10 -5.75
C GLY A 69 3.46 -7.39 -7.25
N GLY A 70 3.88 -6.35 -7.97
CA GLY A 70 4.06 -6.37 -9.44
C GLY A 70 5.27 -7.17 -9.93
N TYR A 71 6.36 -7.20 -9.16
CA TYR A 71 7.58 -7.92 -9.53
C TYR A 71 7.40 -9.42 -9.40
N ARG A 72 7.23 -10.11 -10.55
CA ARG A 72 6.89 -11.54 -10.63
C ARG A 72 7.56 -12.22 -11.80
N LYS A 73 8.12 -13.41 -11.56
CA LYS A 73 8.60 -14.29 -12.64
C LYS A 73 7.43 -14.67 -13.54
N GLY A 74 7.54 -14.43 -14.85
CA GLY A 74 6.46 -14.69 -15.82
C GLY A 74 5.42 -13.57 -15.96
N GLY A 75 5.66 -12.40 -15.34
CA GLY A 75 4.92 -11.16 -15.59
C GLY A 75 3.66 -10.96 -14.74
N TYR A 76 3.34 -9.70 -14.46
CA TYR A 76 2.24 -9.32 -13.58
C TYR A 76 0.86 -9.77 -14.09
N LYS A 77 0.60 -9.67 -15.41
CA LYS A 77 -0.66 -10.14 -16.02
C LYS A 77 -0.94 -11.63 -15.75
N ARG A 78 0.10 -12.47 -15.73
CA ARG A 78 -0.04 -13.90 -15.38
C ARG A 78 -0.33 -14.06 -13.90
N HIS A 79 0.38 -13.31 -13.05
CA HIS A 79 0.18 -13.30 -11.61
C HIS A 79 -1.25 -12.91 -11.21
N MET A 80 -1.85 -11.91 -11.87
CA MET A 80 -3.23 -11.46 -11.64
C MET A 80 -4.28 -12.57 -11.80
N ARG A 81 -3.97 -13.63 -12.56
CA ARG A 81 -4.86 -14.78 -12.77
C ARG A 81 -4.74 -15.85 -11.68
N THR A 82 -3.76 -15.75 -10.78
CA THR A 82 -3.48 -16.76 -9.74
C THR A 82 -4.47 -16.67 -8.57
N LYS A 83 -4.59 -17.77 -7.80
CA LYS A 83 -5.36 -17.80 -6.56
C LYS A 83 -4.79 -16.81 -5.53
N LEU A 84 -3.46 -16.74 -5.43
CA LEU A 84 -2.75 -15.85 -4.50
C LEU A 84 -3.12 -14.37 -4.73
N PHE A 85 -3.18 -13.93 -5.98
CA PHE A 85 -3.60 -12.56 -6.28
C PHE A 85 -5.05 -12.28 -5.88
N ARG A 86 -5.97 -13.22 -6.16
CA ARG A 86 -7.38 -13.09 -5.76
C ARG A 86 -7.54 -13.04 -4.24
N GLU A 87 -6.75 -13.81 -3.50
CA GLU A 87 -6.71 -13.73 -2.03
C GLU A 87 -6.23 -12.36 -1.55
N GLY A 88 -5.19 -11.79 -2.18
CA GLY A 88 -4.75 -10.42 -1.91
C GLY A 88 -5.83 -9.38 -2.15
N ILE A 89 -6.55 -9.48 -3.28
CA ILE A 89 -7.66 -8.57 -3.58
C ILE A 89 -8.77 -8.73 -2.55
N LYS A 90 -9.12 -9.95 -2.15
CA LYS A 90 -10.13 -10.18 -1.11
C LYS A 90 -9.74 -9.51 0.21
N LYS A 91 -8.49 -9.69 0.66
CA LYS A 91 -7.96 -9.05 1.88
C LYS A 91 -8.03 -7.52 1.78
N LEU A 92 -7.60 -6.95 0.65
CA LEU A 92 -7.65 -5.51 0.41
C LEU A 92 -9.10 -4.97 0.48
N LEU A 93 -10.05 -5.65 -0.16
CA LEU A 93 -11.46 -5.24 -0.16
C LEU A 93 -12.10 -5.36 1.23
N GLU A 94 -11.71 -6.37 2.02
CA GLU A 94 -12.14 -6.55 3.41
C GLU A 94 -11.62 -5.43 4.32
N ILE A 95 -10.36 -5.02 4.15
CA ILE A 95 -9.81 -3.86 4.88
C ILE A 95 -10.54 -2.58 4.47
N ALA A 96 -10.70 -2.36 3.16
CA ALA A 96 -11.34 -1.16 2.63
C ALA A 96 -12.84 -1.05 2.93
N SER A 97 -13.52 -2.17 3.24
CA SER A 97 -14.93 -2.14 3.67
C SER A 97 -15.09 -1.70 5.12
N GLN A 98 -14.03 -1.75 5.92
CA GLN A 98 -14.03 -1.40 7.34
C GLN A 98 -13.37 -0.04 7.62
N LYS A 99 -12.32 0.30 6.86
CA LYS A 99 -11.47 1.45 7.14
C LYS A 99 -11.09 2.18 5.85
N ARG A 100 -10.93 3.49 5.94
CA ARG A 100 -10.47 4.28 4.79
C ARG A 100 -9.04 3.89 4.41
N THR A 101 -8.89 3.32 3.23
CA THR A 101 -7.69 2.57 2.86
C THR A 101 -6.95 3.21 1.68
N CYS A 102 -5.64 3.41 1.84
CA CYS A 102 -4.75 3.85 0.77
C CYS A 102 -3.79 2.72 0.38
N ILE A 103 -3.62 2.49 -0.92
CA ILE A 103 -2.60 1.57 -1.45
C ILE A 103 -1.34 2.36 -1.77
N MET A 104 -0.21 1.89 -1.27
CA MET A 104 1.10 2.37 -1.67
C MET A 104 1.76 1.38 -2.62
N CYS A 105 2.13 1.86 -3.81
CA CYS A 105 2.88 1.10 -4.81
C CYS A 105 4.27 1.73 -5.04
N MET A 106 5.18 0.97 -5.64
CA MET A 106 6.44 1.48 -6.19
C MET A 106 6.30 1.48 -7.71
N GLU A 107 5.70 2.55 -8.25
CA GLU A 107 5.74 2.82 -9.69
C GLU A 107 6.63 4.06 -9.89
N PRO A 108 7.87 3.89 -10.39
CA PRO A 108 8.70 5.03 -10.76
C PRO A 108 8.12 5.81 -11.95
N ASN A 109 7.17 5.23 -12.69
CA ASN A 109 6.34 5.88 -13.71
C ASN A 109 5.01 5.10 -13.83
N PRO A 110 3.92 5.55 -13.19
CA PRO A 110 2.59 5.02 -13.48
C PRO A 110 2.25 5.36 -14.94
N LYS A 111 1.94 4.34 -15.75
CA LYS A 111 1.45 4.53 -17.12
C LYS A 111 -0.06 4.46 -17.16
#